data_AF-A0A0S2JKT1-F1
#
_entry.id   AF-A0A0S2JKT1-F1
#
_cell.length_a   1.000
_cell.length_b   1.000
_cell.length_c   1.000
_cell.angle_alpha   90.00
_cell.angle_beta   90.00
_cell.angle_gamma   90.00
#
_symmetry.space_group_name_H-M   'P 1'
#
loop_
_entity.id
_entity.type
_entity.pdbx_description
1 polymer ?
#
loop_
_entity_poly.entity_id
_entity_poly.type
_entity_poly.pdbx_seq_one_letter_code
_entity_poly.pdbx_strand_id
1 'polypeptide(L)' 'MINKLSEKRISCPHCGHHLHATLDASGGDQDYYDECPSCCMEIHYHLHVDEYRKKIHLTIDSDDEQVF' A
#
# COMPACT_ATOMS: atom_id res chain seq x y z
N MET A 1 17.32 -9.68 14.39
CA MET A 1 16.10 -8.86 14.28
C MET A 1 16.02 -8.43 12.82
N ILE A 2 15.05 -8.94 12.08
CA ILE A 2 14.88 -8.64 10.66
C ILE A 2 13.81 -7.56 10.58
N ASN A 3 14.25 -6.29 10.50
CA ASN A 3 13.36 -5.19 10.15
C ASN A 3 12.96 -5.38 8.68
N LYS A 4 11.81 -6.02 8.44
CA LYS A 4 11.19 -6.10 7.11
C LYS A 4 10.41 -4.81 6.81
N LEU A 5 11.05 -3.68 7.08
CA LEU A 5 10.56 -2.38 6.65
C LEU A 5 11.15 -2.11 5.26
N SER A 6 10.29 -2.01 4.25
CA SER A 6 10.70 -1.70 2.89
C SER A 6 9.93 -0.50 2.37
N GLU A 7 10.65 0.53 1.95
CA GLU A 7 10.06 1.72 1.35
C GLU A 7 9.87 1.46 -0.15
N LYS A 8 8.66 1.68 -0.64
CA LYS A 8 8.33 1.53 -2.05
C LYS A 8 7.75 2.82 -2.58
N ARG A 9 8.26 3.26 -3.73
CA ARG A 9 7.69 4.41 -4.43
C ARG A 9 6.42 3.95 -5.12
N ILE A 10 5.32 4.61 -4.80
CA ILE A 10 4.00 4.35 -5.37
C ILE A 10 3.48 5.63 -6.02
N SER A 11 2.52 5.47 -6.92
CA SER A 11 1.85 6.60 -7.57
C SER A 11 0.41 6.60 -7.13
N CYS A 12 -0.09 7.75 -6.67
CA CYS A 12 -1.47 7.90 -6.26
C CYS A 12 -2.40 7.51 -7.42
N PRO A 13 -3.35 6.58 -7.23
CA PRO A 13 -4.27 6.15 -8.28
C PRO A 13 -5.23 7.26 -8.73
N HIS A 14 -5.47 8.26 -7.87
CA HIS A 14 -6.39 9.37 -8.18
C HIS A 14 -5.74 10.50 -9.00
N CYS A 15 -4.52 10.93 -8.64
CA CYS A 15 -3.88 12.10 -9.24
C CYS A 15 -2.54 11.82 -9.93
N GLY A 16 -1.99 10.61 -9.77
CA GLY A 16 -0.67 10.24 -10.30
C GLY A 16 0.52 10.80 -9.50
N HIS A 17 0.29 11.42 -8.33
CA HIS A 17 1.38 11.95 -7.51
C HIS A 17 2.28 10.84 -6.97
N HIS A 18 3.60 11.03 -7.00
CA HIS A 18 4.54 10.04 -6.49
C HIS A 18 4.74 10.23 -4.99
N LEU A 19 4.43 9.19 -4.22
CA LEU A 19 4.67 9.16 -2.78
C LEU A 19 5.39 7.88 -2.36
N HIS A 20 5.90 7.86 -1.13
CA HIS A 20 6.68 6.75 -0.60
C HIS A 20 5.83 6.00 0.43
N ALA A 21 5.42 4.78 0.09
CA ALA A 21 4.72 3.90 1.02
C ALA A 21 5.73 3.08 1.80
N THR A 22 5.58 3.07 3.12
CA THR A 22 6.42 2.27 4.02
C THR A 22 5.73 0.94 4.28
N LEU A 23 6.28 -0.15 3.76
CA LEU A 23 5.75 -1.49 3.91
C LEU A 23 6.43 -2.18 5.07
N ASP A 24 5.70 -2.39 6.18
CA ASP A 24 6.14 -3.30 7.23
C ASP A 24 5.56 -4.69 6.96
N ALA A 25 6.39 -5.65 6.55
CA ALA A 25 5.98 -7.04 6.37
C ALA A 25 6.29 -7.91 7.59
N SER A 26 6.45 -7.30 8.76
CA SER A 26 6.68 -8.02 10.02
C SER A 26 5.37 -8.52 10.64
N GLY A 27 4.25 -7.84 10.34
CA GLY A 27 2.91 -8.17 10.83
C GLY A 27 2.12 -9.20 10.00
N GLY A 28 2.63 -9.64 8.85
CA GLY A 28 1.87 -10.50 7.91
C GLY A 28 1.04 -9.68 6.93
N ASP A 29 -0.13 -10.18 6.54
CA ASP A 29 -1.11 -9.44 5.74
C ASP A 29 -1.66 -8.24 6.51
N GLN A 30 -1.68 -7.09 5.84
CA GLN A 30 -2.04 -5.82 6.45
C GLN A 30 -2.72 -4.91 5.43
N ASP A 31 -3.76 -4.22 5.90
CA ASP A 31 -4.50 -3.22 5.14
C ASP A 31 -4.39 -1.89 5.87
N TYR A 32 -4.00 -0.86 5.14
CA TYR A 32 -3.90 0.49 5.70
C TYR A 32 -4.28 1.55 4.67
N TYR A 33 -4.73 2.68 5.17
CA TYR A 33 -5.22 3.80 4.39
C TYR A 33 -4.27 4.98 4.58
N ASP A 34 -3.88 5.63 3.48
CA ASP A 34 -3.04 6.82 3.49
C ASP A 34 -3.69 7.91 2.63
N GLU A 35 -3.57 9.16 3.05
CA GLU A 35 -4.15 10.28 2.31
C GLU A 35 -3.10 10.90 1.39
N CYS A 36 -3.44 11.09 0.11
CA CYS A 36 -2.53 11.74 -0.81
C CYS A 36 -2.33 13.23 -0.45
N PRO A 37 -1.11 13.71 -0.19
CA PRO A 37 -0.87 15.12 0.15
C PRO A 37 -1.10 16.09 -1.03
N SER A 38 -1.21 15.57 -2.27
CA SER A 38 -1.49 16.40 -3.46
C SER A 38 -2.97 16.56 -3.79
N CYS A 39 -3.77 15.51 -3.63
CA CYS A 39 -5.19 15.53 -4.01
C CYS A 39 -6.15 15.31 -2.84
N CYS A 40 -5.65 15.07 -1.63
CA CYS A 40 -6.45 14.77 -0.44
C CYS A 40 -7.47 13.64 -0.67
N MET A 41 -7.11 12.67 -1.50
CA MET A 41 -7.89 11.45 -1.72
C MET A 41 -7.28 10.32 -0.92
N GLU A 42 -8.13 9.45 -0.39
CA GLU A 42 -7.73 8.25 0.33
C GLU A 42 -7.13 7.24 -0.63
N ILE A 43 -6.02 6.64 -0.23
CA ILE A 43 -5.32 5.60 -0.97
C ILE A 43 -5.35 4.36 -0.09
N HIS A 44 -5.94 3.28 -0.59
CA HIS A 44 -6.00 2.02 0.12
C HIS A 44 -4.81 1.13 -0.27
N TYR A 45 -4.04 0.67 0.72
CA TYR A 45 -2.92 -0.24 0.54
C TYR A 45 -3.25 -1.59 1.11
N HIS A 46 -3.22 -2.59 0.23
CA HIS A 46 -3.37 -3.98 0.60
C HIS A 46 -2.01 -4.67 0.49
N LEU A 47 -1.39 -4.93 1.64
CA LEU A 47 -0.13 -5.65 1.76
C LEU A 47 -0.40 -7.13 2.02
N HIS A 48 -0.07 -7.98 1.06
CA HIS A 48 -0.14 -9.43 1.21
C HIS A 48 1.26 -10.03 1.31
N VAL A 49 1.57 -10.70 2.43
CA VAL A 49 2.87 -11.33 2.66
C VAL A 49 2.73 -12.84 2.47
N ASP A 50 3.31 -13.35 1.39
CA ASP A 50 3.40 -14.78 1.11
C ASP A 50 4.66 -15.34 1.79
N GLU A 51 4.50 -15.85 3.01
CA GLU A 51 5.59 -16.39 3.81
C GLU A 51 6.24 -17.61 3.17
N TYR A 52 5.47 -18.45 2.49
CA TYR A 52 5.94 -19.67 1.85
C TYR A 52 6.88 -19.36 0.67
N ARG A 53 6.51 -18.37 -0.15
CA ARG A 53 7.33 -17.93 -1.31
C ARG A 53 8.29 -16.81 -0.94
N LYS A 54 8.27 -16.32 0.31
CA LYS A 54 8.96 -15.10 0.78
C LYS A 54 8.75 -13.91 -0.16
N LYS A 55 7.52 -13.76 -0.67
CA LYS A 55 7.14 -12.67 -1.57
C LYS A 55 6.18 -11.73 -0.86
N ILE A 56 6.24 -10.46 -1.24
CA ILE A 56 5.35 -9.42 -0.75
C ILE A 56 4.61 -8.87 -1.96
N HIS A 57 3.29 -8.90 -1.91
CA HIS A 57 2.41 -8.26 -2.87
C HIS A 57 1.88 -6.98 -2.23
N LEU A 58 2.05 -5.85 -2.92
CA LEU A 58 1.41 -4.61 -2.54
C LEU A 58 0.44 -4.25 -3.67
N THR A 59 -0.82 -4.13 -3.33
CA THR A 59 -1.86 -3.62 -4.22
C THR A 59 -2.31 -2.27 -3.69
N ILE A 60 -2.50 -1.32 -4.59
CA ILE A 60 -2.98 0.02 -4.26
C ILE A 60 -4.29 0.18 -4.98
N ASP A 61 -5.32 0.51 -4.23
CA ASP A 61 -6.65 0.73 -4.75
C ASP A 61 -7.12 2.14 -4.39
N SER A 62 -7.86 2.73 -5.31
CA SER A 62 -8.71 3.87 -5.00
C SER A 62 -9.97 3.26 -4.42
N ASP A 63 -10.39 3.64 -3.21
CA ASP A 63 -11.68 3.29 -2.62
C ASP A 63 -12.83 3.85 -3.49
N ASP A 64 -12.98 3.25 -4.65
CA ASP A 64 -14.02 3.45 -5.63
C ASP A 64 -14.72 2.09 -5.67
N GLU A 65 -15.29 1.70 -4.52
CA GLU A 65 -16.40 0.76 -4.49
C GLU A 65 -17.52 1.39 -5.32
N GLN A 66 -17.46 1.18 -6.64
CA GLN A 66 -18.60 1.35 -7.51
C GLN A 66 -19.58 0.24 -7.13
N VAL A 67 -20.34 0.50 -6.07
CA VAL A 67 -21.60 -0.18 -5.76
C VAL A 67 -22.52 0.07 -6.96
N PHE A 68 -22.61 -0.94 -7.83
CA PHE A 68 -23.68 -1.05 -8.83
C PHE A 68 -24.89 -1.78 -8.23
#